data_AF-A0A1F9D2P0-F1
#
_entry.id   AF-A0A1F9D2P0-F1
#
_cell.length_a   1.000
_cell.length_b   1.000
_cell.length_c   1.000
_cell.angle_alpha   90.00
_cell.angle_beta   90.00
_cell.angle_gamma   90.00
#
_symmetry.space_group_name_H-M   'P 1'
#
loop_
_entity.id
_entity.type
_entity.pdbx_description
1 polymer ?
#
loop_
_entity_poly.entity_id
_entity_poly.type
_entity_poly.pdbx_seq_one_letter_code
_entity_poly.pdbx_strand_id
1 'polypeptide(L)'
;MGSEKEGLSTAESLRQTRTYGQVRCHNPSCMGRIQPEPGADKVKCPRCGLEWRIAWVKSGFPRIRGPVWDVNKRLADEALERKMKEEKKDGPK
;
A
#
# COMPACT_ATOMS: atom_id res chain seq x y z
N MET A 1 24.35 3.61 -7.30
CA MET A 1 25.43 2.66 -7.60
C MET A 1 24.89 1.27 -7.32
N GLY A 2 24.62 0.49 -8.36
CA GLY A 2 24.01 -0.83 -8.24
C GLY A 2 25.09 -1.85 -7.91
N SER A 3 24.89 -2.64 -6.86
CA SER A 3 25.80 -3.74 -6.50
C SER A 3 25.78 -4.80 -7.61
N GLU A 4 26.89 -4.90 -8.33
CA GLU A 4 27.13 -5.89 -9.37
C GLU A 4 27.26 -7.27 -8.71
N LYS A 5 26.18 -8.06 -8.74
CA LYS A 5 26.25 -9.49 -8.41
C LYS A 5 26.75 -10.22 -9.65
N GLU A 6 27.93 -10.84 -9.53
CA GLU A 6 28.64 -11.54 -10.60
C GLU A 6 27.72 -12.52 -11.35
N GLY A 7 27.65 -12.40 -12.68
CA GLY A 7 27.04 -13.39 -13.58
C GLY A 7 25.68 -13.05 -14.21
N LEU A 8 25.07 -11.90 -13.91
CA LEU A 8 23.80 -11.48 -14.52
C LEU A 8 23.99 -10.27 -15.44
N SER A 9 23.37 -10.30 -16.62
CA SER A 9 23.29 -9.11 -17.47
C SER A 9 22.61 -7.98 -16.71
N THR A 10 23.01 -6.72 -16.95
CA THR A 10 22.33 -5.53 -16.40
C THR A 10 20.81 -5.60 -16.64
N ALA A 11 20.39 -6.15 -17.78
CA ALA A 11 18.98 -6.36 -18.11
C ALA A 11 18.28 -7.39 -17.20
N GLU A 12 18.98 -8.42 -16.73
CA GLU A 12 18.44 -9.48 -15.86
C GLU A 12 18.34 -9.02 -14.41
N SER A 13 19.36 -8.31 -13.91
CA SER A 13 19.34 -7.64 -12.60
C SER A 13 18.19 -6.64 -12.52
N LEU A 14 17.92 -5.89 -13.60
CA LEU A 14 16.77 -5.00 -13.69
C LEU A 14 15.43 -5.74 -13.74
N ARG A 15 15.35 -6.94 -14.34
CA ARG A 15 14.11 -7.74 -14.36
C ARG A 15 13.75 -8.26 -12.97
N GLN A 16 14.72 -8.70 -12.16
CA GLN A 16 14.46 -9.20 -10.81
C GLN A 16 13.84 -8.15 -9.88
N THR A 17 14.14 -6.86 -10.10
CA THR A 17 13.55 -5.76 -9.31
C THR A 17 12.16 -5.33 -9.81
N ARG A 18 11.67 -5.89 -10.93
CA ARG A 18 10.33 -5.56 -11.45
C ARG A 18 9.25 -6.19 -10.60
N THR A 19 8.43 -5.32 -10.02
CA THR A 19 7.35 -5.67 -9.10
C THR A 19 6.04 -5.84 -9.87
N TYR A 20 6.02 -6.82 -10.77
CA TYR A 20 4.82 -7.19 -11.52
C TYR A 20 3.72 -7.66 -10.55
N GLY A 21 2.48 -7.22 -10.78
CA GLY A 21 1.35 -7.59 -9.91
C GLY A 21 1.25 -6.84 -8.58
N GLN A 22 2.13 -5.87 -8.31
CA GLN A 22 2.07 -5.08 -7.08
C GLN A 22 1.54 -3.68 -7.33
N VAL A 23 0.66 -3.20 -6.44
CA VAL A 23 0.19 -1.81 -6.39
C VAL A 23 0.71 -1.12 -5.15
N ARG A 24 0.96 0.19 -5.26
CA ARG A 24 1.28 1.00 -4.08
C ARG A 24 -0.01 1.46 -3.42
N CYS A 25 -0.02 1.42 -2.09
CA CYS A 25 -1.09 2.02 -1.30
C CYS A 25 -1.24 3.51 -1.64
N HIS A 26 -2.47 3.98 -1.90
CA HIS A 26 -2.75 5.40 -2.18
C HIS A 26 -2.75 6.29 -0.94
N ASN A 27 -2.60 5.73 0.27
CA ASN A 27 -2.35 6.53 1.46
C ASN A 27 -0.93 7.14 1.38
N PRO A 28 -0.80 8.48 1.31
CA PRO A 28 0.48 9.17 1.15
C PRO A 28 1.44 8.92 2.31
N SER A 29 0.94 8.65 3.51
CA SER A 29 1.78 8.34 4.68
C SER A 29 2.32 6.89 4.69
N CYS A 30 1.80 6.01 3.83
CA CYS A 30 2.16 4.59 3.84
C CYS A 30 2.97 4.20 2.60
N MET A 31 2.45 4.47 1.41
CA MET A 31 3.03 4.10 0.09
C MET A 31 3.53 2.65 -0.03
N GLY A 32 3.10 1.75 0.87
CA GLY A 32 3.53 0.37 0.93
C GLY A 32 3.11 -0.40 -0.31
N ARG A 33 3.90 -1.40 -0.71
CA ARG A 33 3.54 -2.30 -1.80
C ARG A 33 2.55 -3.34 -1.29
N ILE A 34 1.52 -3.57 -2.09
CA ILE A 34 0.43 -4.52 -1.83
C ILE A 34 0.37 -5.44 -3.04
N GLN A 35 0.32 -6.75 -2.78
CA GLN A 35 0.15 -7.77 -3.80
C GLN A 35 -1.24 -8.40 -3.62
N PRO A 36 -2.26 -7.93 -4.35
CA PRO A 36 -3.59 -8.53 -4.29
C PRO A 36 -3.59 -9.91 -4.95
N GLU A 37 -4.43 -10.81 -4.46
CA GLU A 37 -4.64 -12.11 -5.09
C GLU A 37 -5.27 -11.93 -6.48
N PRO A 38 -4.88 -12.74 -7.49
CA PRO A 38 -5.41 -12.61 -8.84
C PRO A 38 -6.94 -12.67 -8.87
N GLY A 39 -7.58 -11.61 -9.38
CA GLY A 39 -9.03 -11.52 -9.47
C GLY A 39 -9.75 -11.00 -8.23
N ALA A 40 -9.04 -10.66 -7.14
CA ALA A 40 -9.67 -10.07 -5.97
C ALA A 40 -10.20 -8.64 -6.23
N ASP A 41 -11.45 -8.36 -5.85
CA ASP A 41 -12.06 -7.02 -6.00
C ASP A 41 -11.66 -6.03 -4.90
N LYS A 42 -11.16 -6.55 -3.78
CA LYS A 42 -10.76 -5.76 -2.60
C LYS A 42 -9.43 -6.27 -2.09
N VAL A 43 -8.62 -5.34 -1.56
CA VAL A 43 -7.36 -5.68 -0.89
C VAL A 43 -7.13 -4.79 0.31
N LYS A 44 -6.60 -5.39 1.37
CA LYS A 44 -6.20 -4.69 2.58
C LYS A 44 -4.70 -4.41 2.54
N CYS A 45 -4.29 -3.19 2.89
CA CYS A 45 -2.89 -2.86 3.04
C CYS A 45 -2.35 -3.46 4.35
N PRO A 46 -1.31 -4.30 4.33
CA PRO A 46 -0.75 -4.90 5.55
C PRO A 46 -0.02 -3.89 6.45
N ARG A 47 0.28 -2.69 5.93
CA ARG A 47 1.03 -1.66 6.66
C ARG A 47 0.12 -0.68 7.39
N CYS A 48 -0.91 -0.15 6.72
CA CYS A 48 -1.81 0.86 7.29
C CYS A 48 -3.21 0.32 7.60
N GLY A 49 -3.52 -0.94 7.27
CA GLY A 49 -4.82 -1.55 7.55
C GLY A 49 -5.97 -1.06 6.67
N LEU A 50 -5.76 -0.03 5.83
CA LEU A 50 -6.77 0.50 4.92
C LEU A 50 -7.14 -0.50 3.82
N GLU A 51 -8.40 -0.47 3.41
CA GLU A 51 -8.93 -1.28 2.32
C GLU A 51 -9.12 -0.47 1.05
N TRP A 52 -8.82 -1.13 -0.07
CA TRP A 52 -8.84 -0.57 -1.40
C TRP A 52 -9.62 -1.48 -2.34
N ARG A 53 -10.44 -0.88 -3.20
CA ARG A 53 -11.06 -1.58 -4.32
C ARG A 53 -10.07 -1.71 -5.46
N ILE A 54 -9.96 -2.92 -6.00
CA ILE A 54 -9.05 -3.27 -7.08
C ILE A 54 -9.85 -3.50 -8.36
N ALA A 55 -9.28 -3.08 -9.48
CA ALA A 55 -9.70 -3.48 -10.82
C ALA A 55 -8.54 -4.13 -11.54
N TRP A 56 -8.84 -5.14 -12.35
CA TRP A 56 -7.87 -5.91 -13.11
C TRP A 56 -7.94 -5.52 -14.58
N VAL A 57 -6.83 -5.04 -15.14
CA VAL A 57 -6.74 -4.81 -16.59
C VAL A 57 -6.43 -6.13 -17.31
N LYS A 58 -5.62 -6.97 -16.68
CA LYS A 58 -5.29 -8.35 -17.07
C LYS A 58 -4.88 -9.11 -15.80
N SER A 59 -4.86 -10.44 -15.84
CA SER A 59 -4.28 -11.25 -14.78
C SER A 59 -2.86 -10.76 -14.45
N GLY A 60 -2.59 -10.46 -13.18
CA GLY A 60 -1.30 -9.91 -12.73
C GLY A 60 -1.11 -8.39 -12.94
N PHE A 61 -2.12 -7.65 -13.40
CA PHE A 61 -2.09 -6.18 -13.48
C PHE A 61 -3.23 -5.53 -12.70
N PRO A 62 -3.13 -5.51 -11.36
CA PRO A 62 -4.09 -4.82 -10.50
C PRO A 62 -3.91 -3.30 -10.58
N ARG A 63 -5.02 -2.57 -10.49
CA ARG A 63 -5.07 -1.12 -10.29
C ARG A 63 -6.03 -0.78 -9.17
N ILE A 64 -5.69 0.21 -8.35
CA ILE A 64 -6.59 0.69 -7.31
C ILE A 64 -7.63 1.62 -7.94
N ARG A 65 -8.91 1.31 -7.74
CA ARG A 65 -10.04 2.18 -8.14
C ARG A 65 -10.34 3.25 -7.11
N GLY A 66 -10.17 2.94 -5.84
CA GLY A 66 -10.43 3.88 -4.75
C GLY A 66 -10.50 3.17 -3.40
N PRO A 67 -10.64 3.93 -2.30
CA PRO A 67 -10.80 3.36 -0.97
C PRO A 67 -12.13 2.63 -0.84
N VAL A 68 -12.19 1.68 0.08
CA VAL A 68 -13.45 1.21 0.65
C VAL A 68 -13.82 2.20 1.75
N TRP A 69 -14.84 3.02 1.49
CA TRP A 69 -15.16 4.17 2.35
C TRP A 69 -15.56 3.76 3.76
N ASP A 70 -16.40 2.74 3.89
CA ASP A 70 -16.93 2.28 5.20
C ASP A 70 -15.83 1.87 6.19
N VAL A 71 -14.81 1.17 5.70
CA VAL A 71 -13.69 0.69 6.53
C VAL A 71 -12.71 1.81 6.81
N ASN A 72 -12.35 2.57 5.78
CA ASN A 72 -11.32 3.59 5.91
C ASN A 72 -11.80 4.78 6.75
N LYS A 73 -13.08 5.14 6.68
CA LYS A 73 -13.67 6.19 7.51
C LYS A 73 -13.58 5.82 9.00
N ARG A 74 -14.00 4.60 9.36
CA ARG A 74 -13.92 4.11 10.76
C ARG A 74 -12.48 4.11 11.29
N LEU A 75 -11.52 3.64 10.49
CA LEU A 75 -10.10 3.65 10.87
C LEU A 75 -9.53 5.07 11.01
N ALA A 76 -9.97 6.01 10.16
CA ALA A 76 -9.56 7.40 10.23
C ALA A 76 -10.15 8.12 11.45
N ASP A 77 -11.43 7.90 11.75
CA ASP A 77 -12.09 8.44 12.95
C ASP A 77 -11.40 7.92 14.23
N GLU A 78 -11.14 6.61 14.32
CA GLU A 78 -10.45 6.02 15.47
C GLU A 78 -9.02 6.58 15.64
N ALA A 79 -8.29 6.74 14.54
CA ALA A 79 -6.95 7.33 14.56
C ALA A 79 -6.98 8.81 14.98
N LEU A 80 -8.00 9.57 14.57
CA LEU A 80 -8.19 10.96 14.96
C LEU A 80 -8.51 11.07 16.45
N GLU A 81 -9.43 10.25 16.96
CA GLU A 81 -9.80 10.24 18.37
C GLU A 81 -8.61 9.89 19.27
N ARG A 82 -7.75 8.95 18.86
CA ARG A 82 -6.52 8.61 19.59
C ARG A 82 -5.58 9.82 19.67
N LYS A 83 -5.30 10.47 18.53
CA LYS A 83 -4.43 11.65 18.48
C LYS A 83 -4.97 12.81 19.33
N MET A 84 -6.27 13.10 19.25
CA MET A 84 -6.89 14.15 20.08
C MET A 84 -6.83 13.84 21.58
N LYS A 85 -6.88 12.56 21.97
CA LYS A 85 -6.70 12.14 23.37
C LYS A 85 -5.25 12.26 23.83
N GLU A 86 -4.28 12.01 22.95
CA GLU A 86 -2.85 12.20 23.22
C GLU A 86 -2.51 13.70 23.36
N GLU A 87 -2.96 14.56 22.44
CA GLU A 87 -2.74 16.02 22.51
C GLU A 87 -3.35 16.65 23.78
N LYS A 88 -4.49 16.14 24.26
CA LYS A 88 -5.07 16.58 25.55
C LYS A 88 -4.26 16.17 26.77
N LYS A 89 -3.45 15.11 26.68
CA LYS A 89 -2.60 14.64 27.79
C LYS A 89 -1.29 15.41 27.88
N ASP A 90 -0.72 15.81 26.75
CA ASP A 90 0.58 16.48 26.72
C ASP A 90 0.52 18.00 26.97
N GLY A 91 -0.67 18.63 26.88
CA GLY A 91 -0.87 20.06 27.19
C GLY A 91 -0.06 21.01 26.29
N PRO A 92 -0.42 22.32 26.21
CA PRO A 92 0.41 23.26 25.46
C PRO A 92 1.72 23.44 26.22
N LYS A 93 2.84 23.15 25.55
CA LYS A 93 4.18 23.45 26.05
C LYS A 93 4.45 24.94 26.00
#